data_AF-A0A3D4ZYP6-F1
#
_entry.id   AF-A0A3D4ZYP6-F1
#
_cell.length_a   1.000
_cell.length_b   1.000
_cell.length_c   1.000
_cell.angle_alpha   90.00
_cell.angle_beta   90.00
_cell.angle_gamma   90.00
#
_symmetry.space_group_name_H-M   'P 1'
#
loop_
_entity.id
_entity.type
_entity.pdbx_description
1 polymer ?
#
loop_
_entity_poly.entity_id
_entity_poly.type
_entity_poly.pdbx_seq_one_letter_code
_entity_poly.pdbx_strand_id
1 'polypeptide(L)' 'AGSIVAKVVRDAIMEQLDALYPEYGFAAHKGYATRQHLDAIGRYGPSPVHRMSFAPMNRRLQCSMDFTDA' A
#
# COMPACT_ATOMS: atom_id res chain seq x y z
N ALA A 1 5.21 -25.40 -10.88
CA ALA A 1 3.86 -25.48 -10.26
C ALA A 1 3.62 -24.49 -9.11
N GLY A 2 4.64 -23.87 -8.47
CA GLY A 2 4.42 -22.99 -7.29
C GLY A 2 3.98 -21.54 -7.57
N SER A 3 4.32 -20.97 -8.73
CA SER A 3 4.07 -19.54 -9.04
C SER A 3 2.59 -19.20 -9.23
N ILE A 4 1.79 -20.13 -9.73
CA ILE A 4 0.34 -19.94 -9.94
C ILE A 4 -0.40 -19.96 -8.60
N VAL A 5 -0.12 -20.95 -7.76
CA VAL A 5 -0.74 -21.06 -6.42
C VAL A 5 -0.40 -19.84 -5.57
N ALA A 6 0.86 -19.37 -5.61
CA ALA A 6 1.27 -18.15 -4.91
C ALA A 6 0.50 -16.90 -5.39
N LYS A 7 0.21 -16.79 -6.70
CA LYS A 7 -0.56 -15.67 -7.24
C LYS A 7 -2.02 -15.70 -6.77
N VAL A 8 -2.66 -16.86 -6.83
CA VAL A 8 -4.06 -17.03 -6.40
C VAL A 8 -4.21 -16.68 -4.91
N VAL A 9 -3.32 -17.18 -4.07
CA VAL A 9 -3.32 -16.87 -2.63
C VAL A 9 -3.11 -15.38 -2.39
N ARG A 10 -2.15 -14.75 -3.07
CA ARG A 10 -1.92 -13.30 -2.95
C ARG A 10 -3.16 -12.50 -3.35
N ASP A 11 -3.82 -12.87 -4.44
CA ASP A 11 -4.98 -12.13 -4.94
C ASP A 11 -6.16 -12.20 -3.97
N ALA A 12 -6.40 -13.37 -3.36
CA ALA A 12 -7.41 -13.56 -2.33
C ALA A 12 -7.12 -12.74 -1.06
N ILE A 13 -5.86 -12.67 -0.63
CA ILE A 13 -5.47 -11.82 0.51
C ILE A 13 -5.75 -10.34 0.19
N MET A 14 -5.44 -9.88 -1.03
CA MET A 14 -5.68 -8.49 -1.41
C MET A 14 -7.18 -8.13 -1.47
N GLU A 15 -8.05 -9.09 -1.80
CA GLU A 15 -9.51 -8.89 -1.73
C GLU A 15 -10.02 -8.81 -0.30
N GLN A 16 -9.46 -9.62 0.61
CA GLN A 16 -9.78 -9.51 2.04
C GLN A 16 -9.31 -8.17 2.62
N LEU A 17 -8.14 -7.69 2.21
CA LEU A 17 -7.63 -6.38 2.61
C LEU A 17 -8.48 -5.23 2.06
N ASP A 18 -9.04 -5.38 0.87
CA ASP A 18 -9.98 -4.41 0.29
C ASP A 18 -11.25 -4.30 1.12
N ALA A 19 -11.77 -5.43 1.61
CA ALA A 19 -12.92 -5.44 2.51
C ALA A 19 -12.62 -4.77 3.87
N LEU A 20 -11.39 -4.88 4.36
CA LEU A 20 -10.95 -4.26 5.62
C LEU A 20 -10.58 -2.77 5.47
N TYR A 21 -10.07 -2.39 4.29
CA TYR A 21 -9.56 -1.05 3.99
C TYR A 21 -10.04 -0.60 2.59
N PRO A 22 -11.36 -0.41 2.41
CA PRO A 22 -11.96 -0.14 1.10
C PRO A 22 -11.45 1.16 0.46
N GLU A 23 -10.97 2.10 1.27
CA GLU A 23 -10.44 3.38 0.82
C GLU A 23 -9.15 3.29 -0.01
N TYR A 24 -8.41 2.18 0.09
CA TYR A 24 -7.16 1.98 -0.66
C TYR A 24 -7.36 1.27 -2.00
N GLY A 25 -8.39 0.42 -2.16
CA GLY A 25 -8.68 -0.28 -3.41
C GLY A 25 -7.77 -1.48 -3.69
N PHE A 26 -7.33 -2.20 -2.66
CA PHE A 26 -6.43 -3.35 -2.75
C PHE A 26 -6.89 -4.44 -3.72
N ALA A 27 -8.21 -4.63 -3.90
CA ALA A 27 -8.74 -5.63 -4.83
C ALA A 27 -8.36 -5.33 -6.28
N ALA A 28 -8.28 -4.05 -6.66
CA ALA A 28 -8.00 -3.61 -8.02
C ALA A 28 -6.51 -3.66 -8.37
N HIS A 29 -5.66 -3.11 -7.50
CA HIS A 29 -4.22 -3.00 -7.78
C HIS A 29 -3.36 -4.03 -7.05
N LYS A 30 -3.94 -4.94 -6.26
CA LYS A 30 -3.26 -6.04 -5.57
C LYS A 30 -2.01 -5.62 -4.78
N GLY A 31 -2.04 -4.42 -4.18
CA GLY A 31 -0.93 -3.84 -3.43
C GLY A 31 0.21 -3.20 -4.27
N TYR A 32 0.09 -3.14 -5.59
CA TYR A 32 1.02 -2.36 -6.43
C TYR A 32 0.82 -0.86 -6.21
N ALA A 33 1.91 -0.07 -6.32
CA ALA A 33 1.92 1.38 -6.12
C ALA A 33 1.35 2.14 -7.32
N THR A 34 0.08 1.89 -7.65
CA THR A 34 -0.65 2.64 -8.68
C THR A 34 -0.96 4.06 -8.19
N ARG A 35 -1.25 4.98 -9.13
CA ARG A 35 -1.64 6.36 -8.76
C ARG A 35 -2.79 6.38 -7.76
N GLN A 36 -3.84 5.61 -8.01
CA GLN A 36 -4.98 5.47 -7.10
C GLN A 36 -4.57 5.08 -5.68
N HIS A 37 -3.68 4.10 -5.55
CA HIS A 37 -3.19 3.63 -4.24
C HIS A 37 -2.36 4.73 -3.54
N LEU A 38 -1.49 5.40 -4.29
CA LEU A 38 -0.68 6.49 -3.77
C LEU A 38 -1.52 7.70 -3.35
N ASP A 39 -2.58 8.01 -4.09
CA ASP A 39 -3.54 9.07 -3.77
C ASP A 39 -4.39 8.71 -2.55
N ALA A 40 -4.71 7.43 -2.36
CA ALA A 40 -5.38 6.95 -1.14
C ALA A 40 -4.45 7.08 0.07
N ILE A 41 -3.18 6.66 -0.05
CA ILE A 41 -2.18 6.84 1.01
C ILE A 41 -1.98 8.32 1.36
N GLY A 42 -1.98 9.20 0.35
CA GLY A 42 -1.89 10.65 0.58
C GLY A 42 -3.10 11.25 1.31
N ARG A 43 -4.29 10.65 1.15
CA ARG A 43 -5.55 11.12 1.75
C ARG A 43 -5.82 10.53 3.13
N TYR A 44 -5.55 9.25 3.31
CA TYR A 44 -5.91 8.48 4.52
C TYR A 44 -4.69 8.11 5.38
N GLY A 45 -3.48 8.42 4.92
CA GLY A 45 -2.24 7.95 5.54
C GLY A 45 -1.91 6.50 5.12
N PRO A 46 -0.81 5.92 5.61
CA PRO A 46 -0.50 4.52 5.37
C PRO A 46 -1.15 3.62 6.43
N SER A 47 -1.84 2.56 6.01
CA SER A 47 -2.44 1.55 6.90
C SER A 47 -1.40 0.54 7.45
N PRO A 48 -1.71 -0.26 8.49
CA PRO A 48 -0.76 -1.22 9.08
C PRO A 48 -0.23 -2.30 8.13
N VAL A 49 -0.97 -2.58 7.04
CA VAL A 49 -0.59 -3.59 6.05
C VAL A 49 0.42 -3.07 5.02
N HIS A 50 0.68 -1.77 5.05
CA HIS A 50 1.66 -1.12 4.20
C HIS A 50 3.09 -1.43 4.63
N ARG A 51 3.92 -1.86 3.68
CA ARG A 51 5.35 -2.10 3.91
C ARG A 51 6.12 -0.77 3.94
N MET A 52 6.27 -0.19 5.12
CA MET A 52 6.90 1.12 5.31
C MET A 52 8.34 1.23 4.79
N SER A 53 9.06 0.10 4.69
CA SER A 53 10.40 0.02 4.09
C SER A 53 10.41 0.15 2.56
N PHE A 54 9.24 0.16 1.90
CA PHE A 54 9.16 0.33 0.46
C PHE A 54 9.41 1.80 0.08
N ALA A 55 10.31 2.03 -0.88
CA ALA A 55 10.79 3.36 -1.28
C ALA A 55 9.73 4.48 -1.42
N PRO A 56 8.55 4.25 -2.07
CA PRO A 56 7.53 5.30 -2.20
C PRO A 56 6.80 5.65 -0.90
N MET A 57 6.92 4.82 0.15
CA MET A 57 6.37 5.12 1.47
C MET A 57 7.41 5.72 2.38
N ASN A 58 8.67 5.26 2.32
CA ASN A 58 9.76 5.89 3.04
C ASN A 58 9.91 7.37 2.65
N ARG A 59 9.93 7.68 1.35
CA ARG A 59 10.02 9.07 0.87
C ARG A 59 8.83 9.94 1.29
N ARG A 60 7.61 9.38 1.34
CA ARG A 60 6.41 10.14 1.74
C ARG A 60 6.35 10.39 3.25
N LEU A 61 6.81 9.44 4.06
CA LEU A 61 6.90 9.58 5.51
C LEU A 61 8.06 10.50 5.93
N GLN A 62 9.19 10.46 5.22
CA GLN A 62 10.33 11.35 5.44
C GLN A 62 10.00 12.81 5.12
N CYS A 63 9.15 13.07 4.11
CA CYS A 63 8.70 14.42 3.78
C CYS A 63 7.89 15.10 4.92
N SER A 64 7.39 14.34 5.90
CA SER A 64 6.73 14.90 7.11
C SER A 64 7.65 15.03 8.33
N MET A 65 8.93 14.66 8.23
CA MET A 65 9.92 14.73 9.31
C MET A 65 11.11 15.68 9.02
N ASP A 66 11.10 16.37 7.88
CA ASP A 66 12.15 17.35 7.53
C ASP A 66 11.62 18.78 7.72
N PHE A 67 11.35 19.15 8.98
CA PHE A 67 11.21 20.56 9.39
C PHE A 67 11.68 20.70 10.84
N THR A 68 12.99 20.66 11.06
CA THR A 68 13.64 21.34 12.20
C THR A 68 15.11 21.63 11.85
N ASP A 69 15.34 22.90 11.46
CA ASP A 69 16.55 23.74 11.61
C ASP A 69 17.86 23.31 10.89
N ALA A 70 18.51 24.11 10.04
CA ALA A 70 19.00 25.50 10.19
C ALA A 70 20.03 25.68 11.32
#